data_AF-A0A7Y4W4V1-F1
#
_entry.id   AF-A0A7Y4W4V1-F1
#
_cell.length_a   1.000
_cell.length_b   1.000
_cell.length_c   1.000
_cell.angle_alpha   90.00
_cell.angle_beta   90.00
_cell.angle_gamma   90.00
#
_symmetry.space_group_name_H-M   'P 1'
#
loop_
_entity.id
_entity.type
_entity.pdbx_description
1 polymer ?
#
loop_
_entity_poly.entity_id
_entity_poly.type
_entity_poly.pdbx_seq_one_letter_code
_entity_poly.pdbx_strand_id
1 'polypeptide(L)'
;MGYKRRAQVVFLGGLHPAPANLAAHYAHKLGEQWLLARAAVLPGVAGDVPVLSDDMLAWADLLVTLDAAALAAKPALRAGVQHRHYPFEPIPAVTDKAAWQALAAQVRARVAGMIGGMQLMEKAADEFNVED
;
A
#
# COMPACT_ATOMS: atom_id res chain seq x y z
N MET A 1 4.36 -15.45 -18.73
CA MET A 1 4.07 -16.22 -17.50
C MET A 1 3.41 -15.25 -16.52
N GLY A 2 2.07 -15.27 -16.40
CA GLY A 2 1.29 -14.34 -15.57
C GLY A 2 1.67 -14.34 -14.08
N TYR A 3 1.03 -13.48 -13.29
CA TYR A 3 1.36 -13.32 -11.87
C TYR A 3 1.18 -14.65 -11.11
N LYS A 4 2.29 -15.38 -10.85
CA LYS A 4 2.25 -16.70 -10.17
C LYS A 4 1.65 -16.65 -8.78
N ARG A 5 1.69 -15.48 -8.13
CA ARG A 5 1.05 -15.21 -6.84
C ARG A 5 0.68 -13.74 -6.69
N ARG A 6 -0.28 -13.47 -5.82
CA ARG A 6 -0.68 -12.12 -5.40
C ARG A 6 0.49 -11.39 -4.74
N ALA A 7 0.70 -10.14 -5.09
CA ALA A 7 1.72 -9.30 -4.46
C ALA A 7 1.36 -9.02 -2.99
N GLN A 8 2.31 -9.18 -2.07
CA GLN A 8 2.09 -8.95 -0.65
C GLN A 8 2.57 -7.55 -0.28
N VAL A 9 1.63 -6.65 0.05
CA VAL A 9 1.89 -5.22 0.24
C VAL A 9 1.60 -4.80 1.67
N VAL A 10 2.55 -4.10 2.29
CA VAL A 10 2.35 -3.43 3.59
C VAL A 10 2.28 -1.92 3.35
N PHE A 11 1.19 -1.29 3.78
CA PHE A 11 1.04 0.17 3.81
C PHE A 11 1.37 0.69 5.20
N LEU A 12 2.38 1.57 5.31
CA LEU A 12 2.89 2.11 6.56
C LEU A 12 2.58 3.60 6.71
N GLY A 13 1.81 3.96 7.74
CA GLY A 13 1.60 5.35 8.17
C GLY A 13 2.42 5.67 9.44
N GLY A 14 3.03 6.84 9.49
CA GLY A 14 3.81 7.33 10.63
C GLY A 14 3.12 8.44 11.42
N LEU A 15 2.15 9.14 10.85
CA LEU A 15 1.46 10.26 11.51
C LEU A 15 0.01 9.96 11.88
N HIS A 16 -0.67 9.12 11.10
CA HIS A 16 -2.09 8.83 11.30
C HIS A 16 -2.45 7.45 10.74
N PRO A 17 -3.35 6.67 11.37
CA PRO A 17 -3.70 5.32 10.91
C PRO A 17 -4.55 5.31 9.63
N ALA A 18 -5.33 6.37 9.39
CA ALA A 18 -6.35 6.36 8.34
C ALA A 18 -5.83 6.12 6.91
N PRO A 19 -4.74 6.75 6.42
CA PRO A 19 -4.24 6.46 5.07
C PRO A 19 -3.86 4.99 4.87
N ALA A 20 -3.17 4.39 5.84
CA ALA A 20 -2.78 2.98 5.78
C ALA A 20 -4.00 2.05 5.79
N ASN A 21 -4.96 2.32 6.68
CA ASN A 21 -6.19 1.55 6.76
C ASN A 21 -7.04 1.65 5.48
N LEU A 22 -7.21 2.86 4.94
CA LEU A 22 -7.92 3.09 3.68
C LEU A 22 -7.22 2.41 2.50
N ALA A 23 -5.90 2.47 2.43
CA ALA A 23 -5.14 1.83 1.37
C ALA A 23 -5.33 0.31 1.38
N ALA A 24 -5.22 -0.32 2.55
CA ALA A 24 -5.48 -1.75 2.71
C ALA A 24 -6.93 -2.12 2.38
N HIS A 25 -7.90 -1.33 2.83
CA HIS A 25 -9.32 -1.53 2.52
C HIS A 25 -9.59 -1.48 1.02
N TYR A 26 -9.09 -0.47 0.31
CA TYR A 26 -9.28 -0.36 -1.14
C TYR A 26 -8.52 -1.44 -1.91
N ALA A 27 -7.36 -1.85 -1.41
CA ALA A 27 -6.59 -2.95 -1.99
C ALA A 27 -7.39 -4.25 -1.99
N HIS A 28 -7.98 -4.61 -0.85
CA HIS A 28 -8.87 -5.77 -0.76
C HIS A 28 -10.11 -5.59 -1.65
N LYS A 29 -10.77 -4.43 -1.57
CA LYS A 29 -12.02 -4.19 -2.29
C LYS A 29 -11.87 -4.17 -3.82
N LEU A 30 -10.76 -3.65 -4.34
CA LEU A 30 -10.58 -3.40 -5.78
C LEU A 30 -9.73 -4.45 -6.48
N GLY A 31 -8.86 -5.16 -5.74
CA GLY A 31 -7.80 -5.95 -6.37
C GLY A 31 -7.30 -7.10 -5.54
N GLU A 32 -8.14 -7.74 -4.71
CA GLU A 32 -7.73 -8.89 -3.90
C GLU A 32 -7.17 -10.06 -4.74
N GLN A 33 -7.57 -10.19 -6.00
CA GLN A 33 -7.02 -11.17 -6.93
C GLN A 33 -5.58 -10.83 -7.39
N TRP A 34 -5.15 -9.58 -7.24
CA TRP A 34 -3.84 -9.07 -7.68
C TRP A 34 -2.86 -8.87 -6.52
N LEU A 35 -3.34 -8.34 -5.40
CA LEU A 35 -2.53 -8.10 -4.21
C LEU A 35 -3.26 -8.42 -2.92
N LEU A 36 -2.46 -8.78 -1.92
CA LEU A 36 -2.85 -8.85 -0.53
C LEU A 36 -2.28 -7.65 0.18
N ALA A 37 -3.09 -6.96 0.97
CA ALA A 37 -2.66 -5.78 1.70
C ALA A 37 -2.75 -5.94 3.21
N ARG A 38 -1.80 -5.34 3.93
CA ARG A 38 -1.86 -5.10 5.37
C ARG A 38 -1.60 -3.62 5.64
N ALA A 39 -2.31 -3.06 6.61
CA ALA A 39 -2.02 -1.74 7.15
C ALA A 39 -1.13 -1.89 8.38
N ALA A 40 -0.16 -0.99 8.53
CA ALA A 40 0.70 -0.89 9.69
C ALA A 40 0.95 0.58 10.03
N VAL A 41 1.30 0.84 11.30
CA VAL A 41 1.74 2.16 11.77
C VAL A 41 3.06 2.11 12.51
N LEU A 42 3.68 3.27 12.71
CA LEU A 42 4.81 3.41 13.63
C LEU A 42 4.36 3.31 15.11
N PRO A 43 5.26 2.94 16.03
CA PRO A 43 4.98 2.99 17.46
C PRO A 43 4.49 4.38 17.90
N GLY A 44 3.46 4.43 18.74
CA GLY A 44 2.92 5.68 19.28
C GLY A 44 1.82 6.34 18.44
N VAL A 45 1.51 5.82 17.25
CA VAL A 45 0.33 6.24 16.48
C VAL A 45 -0.92 5.62 17.11
N ALA A 46 -1.88 6.46 17.48
CA ALA A 46 -3.14 6.00 18.10
C ALA A 46 -4.09 5.34 17.07
N GLY A 47 -4.88 4.37 17.52
CA GLY A 47 -5.91 3.68 16.74
C GLY A 47 -5.74 2.16 16.72
N ASP A 48 -6.56 1.47 15.92
CA ASP A 48 -6.63 0.00 15.85
C ASP A 48 -5.71 -0.62 14.79
N VAL A 49 -4.95 0.19 14.06
CA VAL A 49 -4.00 -0.32 13.08
C VAL A 49 -2.76 -0.85 13.82
N PRO A 50 -2.34 -2.10 13.57
CA PRO A 50 -1.21 -2.69 14.28
C PRO A 50 0.11 -1.95 13.98
N VAL A 51 1.01 -1.97 14.95
CA VAL A 51 2.39 -1.49 14.76
C VAL A 51 3.12 -2.42 13.79
N LEU A 52 3.96 -1.83 12.92
CA LEU A 52 4.79 -2.60 12.00
C LEU A 52 5.67 -3.60 12.76
N SER A 53 5.59 -4.88 12.37
CA SER A 53 6.42 -5.95 12.92
C SER A 53 7.31 -6.59 11.87
N ASP A 54 8.36 -7.30 12.33
CA ASP A 54 9.26 -8.04 11.45
C ASP A 54 8.54 -9.12 10.65
N ASP A 55 7.53 -9.78 11.23
CA ASP A 55 6.69 -10.77 10.53
C ASP A 55 5.93 -10.15 9.35
N MET A 56 5.49 -8.89 9.49
CA MET A 56 4.86 -8.18 8.36
C MET A 56 5.86 -7.89 7.26
N LEU A 57 7.11 -7.54 7.60
CA LEU A 57 8.18 -7.28 6.64
C LEU A 57 8.70 -8.56 5.98
N ALA A 58 8.77 -9.66 6.72
CA ALA A 58 9.11 -10.98 6.20
C ALA A 58 8.06 -11.45 5.20
N TRP A 59 6.78 -11.17 5.46
CA TRP A 59 5.67 -11.43 4.55
C TRP A 59 5.66 -10.50 3.33
N ALA A 60 6.00 -9.22 3.47
CA ALA A 60 5.88 -8.27 2.38
C ALA A 60 6.80 -8.59 1.18
N ASP A 61 6.28 -8.34 -0.02
CA ASP A 61 7.05 -8.14 -1.26
C ASP A 61 7.29 -6.65 -1.53
N LEU A 62 6.40 -5.80 -1.01
CA LEU A 62 6.44 -4.35 -1.16
C LEU A 62 6.04 -3.65 0.14
N LEU A 63 6.90 -2.75 0.62
CA LEU A 63 6.57 -1.77 1.66
C LEU A 63 6.22 -0.42 1.01
N VAL A 64 5.07 0.15 1.36
CA VAL A 64 4.63 1.47 0.90
C VAL A 64 4.52 2.41 2.10
N THR A 65 5.40 3.40 2.18
CA THR A 65 5.35 4.46 3.20
C THR A 65 4.42 5.59 2.76
N LEU A 66 3.53 6.05 3.63
CA LEU A 66 2.41 6.95 3.30
C LEU A 66 2.51 8.37 3.84
N ASP A 67 3.57 8.67 4.58
CA ASP A 67 3.92 10.00 5.06
C ASP A 67 5.43 10.08 5.30
N ALA A 68 5.92 11.30 5.52
CA ALA A 68 7.34 11.58 5.73
C ALA A 68 7.88 10.89 6.99
N ALA A 69 7.08 10.75 8.04
CA ALA A 69 7.49 10.06 9.27
C ALA A 69 7.73 8.56 9.03
N ALA A 70 6.82 7.89 8.30
CA ALA A 70 6.99 6.51 7.88
C ALA A 70 8.21 6.31 6.97
N LEU A 71 8.47 7.27 6.07
CA LEU A 71 9.65 7.24 5.21
C LEU A 71 10.94 7.35 6.03
N ALA A 72 11.00 8.29 6.97
CA ALA A 72 12.17 8.52 7.81
C ALA A 72 12.45 7.33 8.75
N ALA A 73 11.41 6.71 9.29
CA ALA A 73 11.51 5.55 10.18
C ALA A 73 11.53 4.19 9.44
N LYS A 74 11.64 4.20 8.10
CA LYS A 74 11.62 2.98 7.29
C LYS A 74 12.75 2.03 7.71
N PRO A 75 12.44 0.77 8.09
CA PRO A 75 13.46 -0.19 8.46
C PRO A 75 14.36 -0.56 7.26
N ALA A 76 15.48 -1.20 7.56
CA ALA A 76 16.26 -1.89 6.54
C ALA A 76 15.42 -3.03 5.95
N LEU A 77 15.43 -3.16 4.62
CA LEU A 77 14.61 -4.16 3.93
C LEU A 77 15.48 -5.33 3.49
N ARG A 78 14.97 -6.55 3.69
CA ARG A 78 15.60 -7.75 3.17
C ARG A 78 15.64 -7.73 1.64
N ALA A 79 16.57 -8.48 1.07
CA ALA A 79 16.65 -8.66 -0.38
C ALA A 79 15.32 -9.16 -0.95
N GLY A 80 14.88 -8.57 -2.06
CA GLY A 80 13.63 -8.90 -2.74
C GLY A 80 12.41 -8.09 -2.27
N VAL A 81 12.48 -7.38 -1.13
CA VAL A 81 11.40 -6.46 -0.72
C VAL A 81 11.61 -5.11 -1.37
N GLN A 82 10.64 -4.69 -2.17
CA GLN A 82 10.62 -3.37 -2.77
C GLN A 82 10.12 -2.33 -1.78
N HIS A 83 10.46 -1.06 -2.04
CA HIS A 83 9.94 0.07 -1.30
C HIS A 83 9.39 1.12 -2.26
N ARG A 84 8.27 1.73 -1.87
CA ARG A 84 7.72 2.91 -2.53
C ARG A 84 7.23 3.91 -1.49
N HIS A 85 7.25 5.20 -1.87
CA HIS A 85 6.76 6.28 -1.04
C HIS A 85 5.65 7.05 -1.75
N TYR A 86 4.46 7.11 -1.13
CA TYR A 86 3.26 7.77 -1.64
C TYR A 86 2.64 8.62 -0.53
N PRO A 87 3.12 9.85 -0.32
CA PRO A 87 2.68 10.68 0.80
C PRO A 87 1.24 11.14 0.61
N PHE A 88 0.48 11.17 1.71
CA PHE A 88 -0.89 11.67 1.78
C PHE A 88 -1.04 12.81 2.81
N GLU A 89 0.03 13.61 2.94
CA GLU A 89 0.08 14.78 3.81
C GLU A 89 -0.37 16.05 3.07
N PRO A 90 -0.95 17.04 3.79
CA PRO A 90 -1.22 17.03 5.23
C PRO A 90 -2.43 16.15 5.59
N ILE A 91 -2.42 15.58 6.80
CA ILE A 91 -3.58 14.89 7.34
C ILE A 91 -4.68 15.93 7.64
N PRO A 92 -5.91 15.76 7.10
CA PRO A 92 -6.99 16.71 7.34
C PRO A 92 -7.34 16.83 8.82
N ALA A 93 -7.80 18.02 9.22
CA ALA A 93 -8.38 18.21 10.55
C ALA A 93 -9.62 17.31 10.72
N VAL A 94 -9.86 16.79 11.93
CA VAL A 94 -10.98 15.87 12.23
C VAL A 94 -12.34 16.48 11.87
N THR A 95 -12.46 17.81 11.95
CA THR A 95 -13.68 18.56 11.62
C THR A 95 -13.91 18.77 10.12
N ASP A 96 -12.90 18.57 9.27
CA ASP A 96 -12.99 18.83 7.84
C ASP A 96 -13.38 17.58 7.04
N LYS A 97 -14.67 17.28 7.05
CA LYS A 97 -15.23 16.12 6.35
C LYS A 97 -14.93 16.13 4.84
N ALA A 98 -14.90 17.29 4.20
CA ALA A 98 -14.67 17.39 2.76
C ALA A 98 -13.22 17.02 2.41
N ALA A 99 -12.26 17.52 3.18
CA ALA A 99 -10.86 17.15 3.04
C ALA A 99 -10.63 15.64 3.32
N TRP A 100 -11.32 15.05 4.30
CA TRP A 100 -11.28 13.60 4.52
C TRP A 100 -11.81 12.79 3.34
N GLN A 101 -12.88 13.24 2.68
CA GLN A 101 -13.39 12.60 1.46
C GLN A 101 -12.40 12.71 0.30
N ALA A 102 -11.76 13.87 0.13
CA ALA A 102 -10.73 14.07 -0.88
C ALA A 102 -9.52 13.15 -0.64
N LEU A 103 -9.07 13.03 0.61
CA LEU A 103 -7.99 12.11 1.01
C LEU A 103 -8.35 10.66 0.64
N ALA A 104 -9.54 10.20 1.02
CA ALA A 104 -10.00 8.86 0.71
C ALA A 104 -10.05 8.59 -0.80
N ALA A 105 -10.50 9.57 -1.59
CA ALA A 105 -10.51 9.48 -3.04
C ALA A 105 -9.09 9.38 -3.63
N GLN A 106 -8.13 10.16 -3.12
CA GLN A 106 -6.73 10.10 -3.54
C GLN A 106 -6.09 8.74 -3.21
N VAL A 107 -6.32 8.22 -1.99
CA VAL A 107 -5.84 6.89 -1.58
C VAL A 107 -6.42 5.81 -2.49
N ARG A 108 -7.73 5.87 -2.77
CA ARG A 108 -8.41 4.95 -3.69
C ARG A 108 -7.80 5.00 -5.09
N ALA A 109 -7.60 6.19 -5.65
CA ALA A 109 -7.03 6.38 -6.97
C ALA A 109 -5.60 5.81 -7.05
N ARG A 110 -4.79 6.01 -6.02
CA ARG A 110 -3.44 5.45 -5.94
C ARG A 110 -3.45 3.92 -5.97
N VAL A 111 -4.27 3.31 -5.12
CA VAL A 111 -4.39 1.84 -5.05
C VAL A 111 -4.91 1.27 -6.37
N ALA A 112 -5.92 1.92 -6.98
CA ALA A 112 -6.42 1.54 -8.30
C ALA A 112 -5.32 1.61 -9.37
N GLY A 113 -4.47 2.64 -9.34
CA GLY A 113 -3.31 2.75 -10.23
C GLY A 113 -2.28 1.64 -10.04
N MET A 114 -2.02 1.21 -8.80
CA MET A 114 -1.16 0.05 -8.52
C MET A 114 -1.74 -1.23 -9.14
N ILE A 115 -3.04 -1.46 -8.96
CA ILE A 115 -3.73 -2.63 -9.51
C ILE A 115 -3.73 -2.61 -11.04
N GLY A 116 -4.05 -1.46 -11.64
CA GLY A 116 -4.02 -1.29 -13.10
C GLY A 116 -2.62 -1.52 -13.68
N GLY A 117 -1.57 -1.09 -13.00
CA GLY A 117 -0.19 -1.37 -13.40
C GLY A 117 0.11 -2.87 -13.46
N MET A 118 -0.33 -3.64 -12.46
CA MET A 118 -0.17 -5.11 -12.44
C MET A 118 -0.97 -5.78 -13.57
N GLN A 119 -2.19 -5.32 -13.84
CA GLN A 119 -3.02 -5.80 -14.94
C GLN A 119 -2.39 -5.59 -16.31
N LEU A 120 -1.79 -4.41 -16.54
CA LEU A 120 -1.10 -4.11 -17.79
C LEU A 120 0.15 -4.97 -17.96
N MET A 121 0.90 -5.19 -16.88
CA MET A 121 2.09 -6.06 -16.92
C MET A 121 1.73 -7.52 -17.23
N GLU A 122 0.62 -8.04 -16.68
CA GLU A 122 0.17 -9.39 -17.01
C GLU A 122 -0.21 -9.52 -18.48
N LYS A 123 -1.01 -8.58 -19.00
CA LYS A 123 -1.39 -8.57 -20.43
C LYS A 123 -0.17 -8.55 -21.35
N ALA A 124 0.80 -7.68 -21.06
CA ALA A 124 2.04 -7.62 -21.82
C ALA A 124 2.79 -8.96 -21.73
N ALA A 125 2.94 -9.52 -20.52
CA ALA A 125 3.62 -10.79 -20.33
C ALA A 125 2.94 -11.96 -21.06
N ASP A 126 1.62 -11.91 -21.26
CA ASP A 126 0.87 -12.91 -22.00
C ASP A 126 0.99 -12.72 -23.52
N GLU A 127 0.95 -11.48 -24.02
CA GLU A 127 1.16 -11.16 -25.45
C GLU A 127 2.51 -11.68 -25.97
N PHE A 128 3.56 -11.66 -25.13
CA PHE A 128 4.87 -12.22 -25.48
C PHE A 128 4.96 -13.76 -25.42
N ASN A 129 3.94 -14.48 -24.95
CA ASN A 129 3.92 -15.96 -24.97
C ASN A 129 3.02 -16.54 -26.09
N VAL A 130 2.50 -15.73 -27.02
CA VAL A 130 1.62 -16.19 -28.11
C VAL A 130 2.41 -16.59 -29.38
N GLU A 131 3.74 -16.44 -29.38
CA GLU A 131 4.61 -16.96 -30.43
C GLU A 131 5.51 -18.07 -29.87
N ASP A 132 5.01 -19.31 -29.84
CA ASP A 132 5.77 -20.57 -29.89
C ASP A 132 4.85 -21.71 -30.36
#